data_AF-A0AAW0IPU6-F1
#
_entry.id   AF-A0AAW0IPU6-F1
#
_cell.length_a   1.000
_cell.length_b   1.000
_cell.length_c   1.000
_cell.angle_alpha   90.00
_cell.angle_beta   90.00
_cell.angle_gamma   90.00
#
_symmetry.space_group_name_H-M   'P 1'
#
loop_
_entity.id
_entity.type
_entity.pdbx_description
1 polymer ?
#
loop_
_entity_poly.entity_id
_entity_poly.type
_entity_poly.pdbx_seq_one_letter_code
_entity_poly.pdbx_strand_id
1 'polypeptide(L)'
;MDAEAMVMEAEKWTTVPQQHVCVESTDRQIKTIRPNSAVRSIYKASGCSDNPNHHVNYLEHVVVRITITHPRRGDLAIYLTSPSGTRSQLLAN
;
A
#
# COMPACT_ATOMS: atom_id res chain seq x y z
N MET A 1 -23.76 1.63 -2.04
CA MET A 1 -23.76 1.82 -0.57
C MET A 1 -25.12 1.38 -0.09
N ASP A 2 -25.16 0.64 1.02
CA ASP A 2 -26.39 0.12 1.63
C ASP A 2 -26.50 0.72 3.04
N ALA A 3 -27.44 1.65 3.21
CA ALA A 3 -27.57 2.40 4.46
C ALA A 3 -28.14 1.53 5.60
N GLU A 4 -29.06 0.62 5.29
CA GLU A 4 -29.68 -0.27 6.29
C GLU A 4 -28.65 -1.25 6.84
N ALA A 5 -27.88 -1.91 5.96
CA ALA A 5 -26.82 -2.82 6.35
C ALA A 5 -25.73 -2.13 7.19
N MET A 6 -25.38 -0.88 6.86
CA MET A 6 -24.41 -0.11 7.64
C MET A 6 -24.88 0.16 9.07
N VAL A 7 -26.16 0.51 9.27
CA VAL A 7 -26.71 0.76 10.62
C VAL A 7 -26.81 -0.53 11.42
N MET A 8 -27.29 -1.62 10.81
CA MET A 8 -27.36 -2.94 11.46
C MET A 8 -25.99 -3.45 11.90
N GLU A 9 -24.94 -3.19 11.13
CA GLU A 9 -23.57 -3.54 11.53
C GLU A 9 -23.02 -2.60 12.62
N ALA A 10 -23.34 -1.30 12.57
CA ALA A 10 -22.89 -0.33 13.56
C ALA A 10 -23.41 -0.65 14.98
N GLU A 11 -24.64 -1.17 15.12
CA GLU A 11 -25.23 -1.52 16.42
C GLU A 11 -24.47 -2.63 17.17
N LYS A 12 -23.81 -3.54 16.44
CA LYS A 12 -23.02 -4.65 17.00
C LYS A 12 -21.52 -4.48 16.80
N TRP A 13 -21.09 -3.34 16.26
CA TRP A 13 -19.69 -3.05 15.97
C TRP A 13 -18.88 -2.93 17.27
N THR A 14 -17.77 -3.66 17.33
CA THR A 14 -16.79 -3.51 18.40
C THR A 14 -15.66 -2.61 17.92
N THR A 15 -15.37 -1.56 18.69
CA THR A 15 -14.27 -0.63 18.37
C THR A 15 -12.96 -1.39 18.18
N VAL A 16 -12.26 -1.07 17.09
CA VAL A 16 -10.96 -1.66 16.78
C VAL A 16 -9.90 -1.21 17.78
N PRO A 17 -8.81 -1.98 17.95
CA PRO A 17 -7.67 -1.55 18.76
C PRO A 17 -7.06 -0.22 18.29
N GLN A 18 -6.18 0.34 19.10
CA GLN A 18 -5.44 1.54 18.73
C GLN A 18 -4.71 1.37 17.40
N GLN A 19 -4.84 2.38 16.53
CA GLN A 19 -4.14 2.39 15.26
C GLN A 19 -2.62 2.48 15.48
N HIS A 20 -1.88 1.62 14.80
CA HIS A 20 -0.42 1.70 14.70
C HIS A 20 -0.01 2.09 13.28
N VAL A 21 1.12 2.79 13.18
CA VAL A 21 1.71 3.16 11.89
C VAL A 21 3.13 2.61 11.83
N CYS A 22 3.36 1.71 10.87
CA CYS A 22 4.68 1.23 10.54
C CYS A 22 5.24 1.98 9.33
N VAL A 23 6.46 2.52 9.46
CA VAL A 23 7.17 3.21 8.38
C VAL A 23 8.49 2.48 8.15
N GLU A 24 8.57 1.79 7.02
CA GLU A 24 9.79 1.10 6.60
C GLU A 24 10.40 1.81 5.41
N SER A 25 11.71 2.07 5.48
CA SER A 25 12.47 2.66 4.38
C SER A 25 13.19 1.56 3.63
N THR A 26 12.99 1.51 2.32
CA THR A 26 13.72 0.58 1.45
C THR A 26 15.06 1.19 1.05
N ASP A 27 16.05 0.35 0.77
CA ASP A 27 17.27 0.81 0.14
C ASP A 27 16.95 1.48 -1.22
N ARG A 28 17.52 2.66 -1.46
CA ARG A 28 17.24 3.47 -2.65
C ARG A 28 18.01 2.92 -3.85
N GLN A 29 17.56 1.80 -4.40
CA GLN A 29 18.06 1.33 -5.69
C GLN A 29 17.40 2.10 -6.83
N ILE A 30 18.20 2.93 -7.50
CA ILE A 30 17.75 3.66 -8.70
C ILE A 30 17.55 2.65 -9.84
N LYS A 31 16.37 2.66 -10.43
CA LYS A 31 16.01 1.82 -11.58
C LYS A 31 15.53 2.68 -12.73
N THR A 32 16.00 2.36 -13.94
CA THR A 32 15.61 3.06 -15.16
C THR A 32 14.41 2.38 -15.80
N ILE A 33 13.36 3.15 -16.09
CA ILE A 33 12.21 2.71 -16.88
C ILE A 33 12.58 2.90 -18.36
N ARG A 34 12.75 1.80 -19.10
CA ARG A 34 13.01 1.86 -20.55
C ARG A 34 11.66 1.92 -21.30
N PRO A 35 11.62 2.48 -22.53
CA PRO A 35 10.42 2.46 -23.35
C PRO A 35 9.86 1.04 -23.50
N ASN A 36 8.54 0.89 -23.46
CA ASN A 36 7.83 -0.39 -23.58
C ASN A 36 8.29 -1.48 -22.60
N SER A 37 8.82 -1.08 -21.44
CA SER A 37 9.30 -2.01 -20.40
C SER A 37 8.64 -1.73 -19.06
N ALA A 38 8.60 -2.74 -18.20
CA ALA A 38 8.14 -2.62 -16.83
C ALA A 38 9.33 -2.75 -15.87
N VAL A 39 9.36 -1.89 -14.85
CA VAL A 39 10.28 -2.02 -13.72
C VAL A 39 9.53 -2.67 -12.56
N ARG A 40 10.09 -3.76 -12.03
CA ARG A 40 9.55 -4.44 -10.84
C ARG A 40 10.48 -4.23 -9.65
N SER A 41 9.89 -3.83 -8.52
CA SER A 41 10.55 -3.76 -7.22
C SER A 41 9.77 -4.60 -6.23
N ILE A 42 10.50 -5.44 -5.49
CA ILE A 42 9.94 -6.32 -4.46
C ILE A 42 10.51 -5.85 -3.14
N TYR A 43 9.64 -5.66 -2.16
CA TYR A 43 10.03 -5.32 -0.81
C TYR A 43 9.36 -6.29 0.16
N LYS A 44 10.13 -6.84 1.09
CA LYS A 44 9.62 -7.71 2.16
C LYS A 44 9.46 -6.86 3.41
N ALA A 45 8.25 -6.38 3.64
CA ALA A 45 7.92 -5.62 4.84
C ALA A 45 7.92 -6.52 6.08
N SER A 46 8.42 -6.02 7.21
CA SER A 46 8.36 -6.70 8.50
C SER A 46 7.09 -6.35 9.28
N GLY A 47 6.39 -5.27 8.91
CA GLY A 47 5.28 -4.73 9.66
C GLY A 47 5.70 -4.10 11.00
N CYS A 48 7.00 -3.78 11.15
CA CYS A 48 7.59 -3.28 12.41
C CYS A 48 7.39 -4.26 13.58
N SER A 49 7.47 -5.58 13.31
CA SER A 49 7.24 -6.64 14.29
C SER A 49 8.20 -6.64 15.49
N ASP A 50 9.33 -5.94 15.37
CA ASP A 50 10.33 -5.74 16.40
C ASP A 50 9.97 -4.63 17.41
N ASN A 51 9.02 -3.75 17.09
CA ASN A 51 8.57 -2.66 17.95
C ASN A 51 7.06 -2.77 18.24
N PRO A 52 6.66 -3.23 19.44
CA PRO A 52 5.24 -3.41 19.81
C PRO A 52 4.37 -2.16 19.64
N ASN A 53 4.93 -0.96 19.80
CA ASN A 53 4.17 0.29 19.68
C ASN A 53 3.86 0.65 18.23
N HIS A 54 4.59 0.08 17.26
CA HIS A 54 4.46 0.37 15.83
C HIS A 54 4.05 -0.87 15.02
N HIS A 55 3.99 -2.04 15.65
CA HIS A 55 3.67 -3.30 15.00
C HIS A 55 2.25 -3.28 14.45
N VAL A 56 2.12 -3.49 13.13
CA VAL A 56 0.83 -3.55 12.44
C VAL A 56 0.44 -5.01 12.22
N ASN A 57 -0.53 -5.49 13.01
CA ASN A 57 -1.07 -6.85 12.90
C ASN A 57 -2.14 -6.98 11.79
N TYR A 58 -2.89 -5.90 11.53
CA TYR A 58 -3.99 -5.87 10.57
C TYR A 58 -3.86 -4.61 9.70
N LEU A 59 -3.87 -4.79 8.38
CA LEU A 59 -3.72 -3.68 7.44
C LEU A 59 -5.05 -2.95 7.21
N GLU A 60 -5.03 -1.63 7.38
CA GLU A 60 -6.11 -0.73 6.97
C GLU A 60 -5.71 0.05 5.70
N HIS A 61 -4.66 0.85 5.81
CA HIS A 61 -4.17 1.73 4.74
C HIS A 61 -2.70 1.43 4.42
N VAL A 62 -2.35 1.49 3.13
CA VAL A 62 -0.97 1.34 2.64
C VAL A 62 -0.62 2.54 1.77
N VAL A 63 0.50 3.20 2.10
CA VAL A 63 1.02 4.35 1.34
C VAL A 63 2.37 4.01 0.75
N VAL A 64 2.46 4.04 -0.58
CA VAL A 64 3.71 3.84 -1.32
C VAL A 64 4.29 5.20 -1.72
N ARG A 65 5.41 5.59 -1.10
CA ARG A 65 6.12 6.83 -1.43
C ARG A 65 7.22 6.54 -2.45
N ILE A 66 7.02 7.01 -3.68
CA ILE A 66 7.96 6.82 -4.80
C ILE A 66 8.23 8.14 -5.52
N THR A 67 9.46 8.29 -6.00
CA THR A 67 9.89 9.42 -6.83
C THR A 67 10.28 8.88 -8.20
N ILE A 68 9.62 9.35 -9.26
CA ILE A 68 9.88 8.93 -10.64
C ILE A 68 10.08 10.18 -11.50
N THR A 69 11.16 10.19 -12.28
CA THR A 69 11.38 11.17 -13.35
C THR A 69 11.04 10.52 -14.69
N HIS A 70 10.07 11.08 -15.42
CA HIS A 70 9.66 10.57 -16.73
C HIS A 70 9.21 11.73 -17.64
N PRO A 71 9.55 11.74 -18.94
CA PRO A 71 9.22 12.86 -19.84
C PRO A 71 7.71 13.03 -20.06
N ARG A 72 6.94 11.94 -19.99
CA ARG A 72 5.48 11.95 -20.12
C ARG A 72 4.84 11.15 -18.99
N ARG A 73 4.34 11.81 -17.95
CA ARG A 73 3.74 11.14 -16.79
C ARG A 73 2.54 10.26 -17.16
N GLY A 74 1.75 10.68 -18.15
CA GLY A 74 0.57 9.95 -18.62
C GLY A 74 0.88 8.60 -19.25
N ASP A 75 2.13 8.33 -19.62
CA ASP A 75 2.53 7.01 -20.16
C ASP A 75 2.77 5.97 -19.05
N LEU A 76 2.70 6.36 -17.77
CA LEU A 76 2.99 5.50 -16.64
C LEU A 76 1.73 4.90 -16.03
N ALA A 77 1.74 3.59 -15.82
CA ALA A 77 0.82 2.91 -14.93
C ALA A 77 1.60 2.31 -13.75
N ILE A 78 1.08 2.47 -12.54
CA ILE A 78 1.73 1.96 -11.32
C ILE A 78 0.79 1.01 -10.61
N TYR A 79 1.31 -0.17 -10.27
CA TYR A 79 0.59 -1.22 -9.58
C TYR A 79 1.36 -1.65 -8.33
N LEU A 80 0.62 -1.92 -7.25
CA LEU A 80 1.10 -2.57 -6.04
C LEU A 80 0.40 -3.92 -5.91
N THR A 81 1.15 -4.98 -5.61
CA THR A 81 0.57 -6.30 -5.34
C THR A 81 0.93 -6.72 -3.92
N SER A 82 -0.08 -7.05 -3.11
CA SER A 82 0.11 -7.54 -1.74
C SER A 82 0.61 -9.00 -1.74
N PRO A 83 1.15 -9.51 -0.62
CA PRO A 83 1.51 -10.92 -0.48
C PRO A 83 0.33 -11.89 -0.70
N SER A 84 -0.90 -11.46 -0.40
CA SER A 84 -2.13 -12.22 -0.65
C SER A 84 -2.59 -12.19 -2.12
N GLY A 85 -1.89 -11.48 -2.99
CA GLY A 85 -2.18 -11.40 -4.42
C GLY A 85 -3.12 -10.26 -4.83
N THR A 86 -3.63 -9.47 -3.89
CA THR A 86 -4.45 -8.30 -4.20
C THR A 86 -3.63 -7.28 -4.99
N ARG A 87 -4.07 -6.96 -6.21
CA ARG A 87 -3.41 -5.97 -7.08
C ARG A 87 -4.17 -4.65 -7.05
N SER A 88 -3.52 -3.61 -6.57
CA SER A 88 -4.04 -2.24 -6.51
C SER A 88 -3.38 -1.37 -7.59
N GLN A 89 -4.19 -0.59 -8.31
CA GLN A 89 -3.70 0.40 -9.25
C GLN A 89 -3.53 1.74 -8.54
N LEU A 90 -2.30 2.22 -8.46
CA LEU A 90 -1.95 3.49 -7.78
C LEU A 90 -1.96 4.68 -8.75
N LEU A 91 -1.65 4.42 -10.01
CA LEU A 91 -1.73 5.39 -11.10
C LEU A 91 -2.22 4.68 -12.35
N ALA A 92 -3.21 5.27 -13.02
CA ALA A 92 -3.70 4.85 -14.33
C ALA A 92 -3.10 5.71 -15.44
N ASN A 93 -2.90 5.08 -16.60
CA ASN A 93 -2.48 5.70 -17.85
C ASN A 93 -3.68 5.91 -18.78
#